data_AF-A0A9P0A3H4-F1
#
_entry.id   AF-A0A9P0A3H4-F1
#
_cell.length_a   1.000
_cell.length_b   1.000
_cell.length_c   1.000
_cell.angle_alpha   90.00
_cell.angle_beta   90.00
_cell.angle_gamma   90.00
#
_symmetry.space_group_name_H-M   'P 1'
#
loop_
_entity.id
_entity.type
_entity.pdbx_description
1 polymer ?
#
loop_
_entity_poly.entity_id
_entity_poly.type
_entity_poly.pdbx_seq_one_letter_code
_entity_poly.pdbx_strand_id
1 'polypeptide(L)'
;MCPELEKQASSVEGNAVCLKVYKDSNCNDATYVGDVFDLKLGGYTNFKEFPAYANLQDTIYSVEPCSNTTVTFFEQNLLRGTNCTIQMRAGCQNLCPELNNNFRSFAGQTDCVKMWTEANCKGRSNNYPTFPPANSRFGWTAASVEDCVATDGDKSLTRPLNVRRPTTGLA
;
A
#
# COMPACT_ATOMS: atom_id res chain seq x y z
N MET A 1 -7.96 -16.35 2.63
CA MET A 1 -8.26 -16.18 4.07
C MET A 1 -8.03 -17.51 4.76
N CYS A 2 -7.58 -17.51 6.02
CA CYS A 2 -7.63 -18.73 6.83
C CYS A 2 -9.11 -19.04 7.15
N PRO A 3 -9.63 -20.26 6.88
CA PRO A 3 -11.05 -20.57 7.04
C PRO A 3 -11.62 -20.26 8.43
N GLU A 4 -10.78 -20.41 9.47
CA GLU A 4 -11.15 -20.15 10.86
C GLU A 4 -11.33 -18.65 11.21
N LEU A 5 -10.95 -17.75 10.31
CA LEU A 5 -11.07 -16.29 10.47
C LEU A 5 -12.10 -15.66 9.54
N GLU A 6 -12.84 -16.46 8.76
CA GLU A 6 -13.93 -15.97 7.89
C GLU A 6 -14.96 -15.21 8.71
N LYS A 7 -15.13 -13.92 8.40
CA LYS A 7 -16.04 -12.99 9.11
C LYS A 7 -15.75 -12.91 10.62
N GLN A 8 -14.49 -13.13 11.01
CA GLN A 8 -14.02 -13.05 12.41
C GLN A 8 -12.70 -12.30 12.54
N ALA A 9 -12.11 -11.85 11.43
CA ALA A 9 -10.88 -11.08 11.47
C ALA A 9 -11.12 -9.69 12.06
N SER A 10 -10.46 -9.45 13.19
CA SER A 10 -10.43 -8.18 13.91
C SER A 10 -9.13 -7.41 13.72
N SER A 11 -8.10 -8.08 13.18
CA SER A 11 -6.75 -7.59 13.03
C SER A 11 -6.11 -8.19 11.78
N VAL A 12 -5.04 -7.58 11.31
CA VAL A 12 -4.27 -8.04 10.15
C VAL A 12 -2.83 -7.57 10.27
N GLU A 13 -1.89 -8.45 9.93
CA GLU A 13 -0.47 -8.14 9.81
C GLU A 13 0.05 -8.95 8.63
N GLY A 14 1.05 -8.45 7.91
CA GLY A 14 1.66 -9.23 6.85
C GLY A 14 2.59 -8.45 5.95
N ASN A 15 3.12 -9.15 4.94
CA ASN A 15 4.09 -8.60 4.00
C ASN A 15 3.47 -8.03 2.71
N ALA A 16 2.15 -7.89 2.66
CA ALA A 16 1.54 -7.21 1.52
C ALA A 16 1.72 -5.69 1.67
N VAL A 17 1.91 -4.99 0.56
CA VAL A 17 1.80 -3.51 0.54
C VAL A 17 0.35 -3.13 0.83
N CYS A 18 -0.55 -3.83 0.17
CA CYS A 18 -1.98 -3.56 0.20
C CYS A 18 -2.78 -4.84 -0.03
N LEU A 19 -3.91 -4.96 0.65
CA LEU A 19 -4.90 -6.00 0.44
C LEU A 19 -6.25 -5.38 0.09
N LYS A 20 -6.85 -5.83 -1.01
CA LYS A 20 -8.28 -5.66 -1.27
C LYS A 20 -9.05 -6.63 -0.40
N VAL A 21 -10.15 -6.16 0.17
CA VAL A 21 -10.91 -6.91 1.17
C VAL A 21 -12.36 -7.06 0.70
N TYR A 22 -12.94 -8.23 0.91
CA TYR A 22 -14.28 -8.60 0.43
C TYR A 22 -15.12 -9.26 1.51
N LYS A 23 -16.43 -9.00 1.47
CA LYS A 23 -17.43 -9.58 2.40
C LYS A 23 -17.83 -11.01 2.09
N ASP A 24 -17.60 -11.48 0.85
CA ASP A 24 -17.91 -12.84 0.44
C ASP A 24 -16.69 -13.56 -0.14
N SER A 25 -16.89 -14.80 -0.55
CA SER A 25 -15.88 -15.66 -1.15
C SER A 25 -15.45 -15.20 -2.54
N ASN A 26 -14.31 -15.71 -2.99
CA ASN A 26 -13.81 -15.58 -4.36
C ASN A 26 -13.50 -14.15 -4.84
N CYS A 27 -13.24 -13.21 -3.93
CA CYS A 27 -12.84 -11.83 -4.28
C CYS A 27 -13.82 -11.15 -5.25
N ASN A 28 -15.12 -11.32 -5.02
CA ASN A 28 -16.15 -10.77 -5.89
C ASN A 28 -16.28 -9.26 -5.69
N ASP A 29 -16.02 -8.47 -6.74
CA ASP A 29 -16.09 -6.99 -6.74
C ASP A 29 -17.43 -6.43 -6.23
N ALA A 30 -18.56 -7.13 -6.38
CA ALA A 30 -19.84 -6.72 -5.82
C ALA A 30 -19.85 -6.67 -4.28
N THR A 31 -18.87 -7.32 -3.65
CA THR A 31 -18.73 -7.48 -2.19
C THR A 31 -17.46 -6.82 -1.67
N TYR A 32 -16.77 -6.06 -2.51
CA TYR A 32 -15.61 -5.27 -2.15
C TYR A 32 -15.96 -4.26 -1.05
N VAL A 33 -15.14 -4.21 0.00
CA VAL A 33 -15.36 -3.32 1.16
C VAL A 33 -14.29 -2.27 1.35
N GLY A 34 -13.13 -2.43 0.73
CA GLY A 34 -12.04 -1.48 0.84
C GLY A 34 -10.67 -2.12 0.66
N ASP A 35 -9.69 -1.24 0.58
CA ASP A 35 -8.26 -1.56 0.53
C ASP A 35 -7.65 -1.31 1.91
N VAL A 36 -6.75 -2.20 2.33
CA VAL A 36 -5.97 -2.09 3.57
C VAL A 36 -4.51 -1.95 3.21
N PHE A 37 -3.90 -0.82 3.58
CA PHE A 37 -2.51 -0.46 3.28
C PHE A 37 -1.59 -0.71 4.49
N ASP A 38 -0.32 -0.33 4.42
CA ASP A 38 0.62 -0.32 5.56
C ASP A 38 0.82 -1.65 6.32
N LEU A 39 0.45 -2.81 5.76
CA LEU A 39 0.61 -4.09 6.47
C LEU A 39 2.08 -4.39 6.78
N LYS A 40 2.97 -3.95 5.88
CA LYS A 40 4.42 -3.98 6.08
C LYS A 40 4.91 -3.05 7.21
N LEU A 41 4.12 -2.15 7.76
CA LEU A 41 4.54 -1.30 8.90
C LEU A 41 4.13 -1.85 10.26
N GLY A 42 3.61 -3.08 10.30
CA GLY A 42 3.15 -3.75 11.52
C GLY A 42 1.64 -4.03 11.51
N GLY A 43 0.95 -3.65 10.44
CA GLY A 43 -0.48 -3.93 10.26
C GLY A 43 -1.38 -3.24 11.29
N TYR A 44 -2.57 -3.81 11.48
CA TYR A 44 -3.61 -3.28 12.35
C TYR A 44 -3.96 -4.31 13.42
N THR A 45 -3.73 -3.96 14.68
CA THR A 45 -4.01 -4.82 15.84
C THR A 45 -5.49 -4.92 16.20
N ASN A 46 -6.29 -3.97 15.74
CA ASN A 46 -7.74 -3.91 15.92
C ASN A 46 -8.36 -2.92 14.93
N PHE A 47 -9.16 -3.38 13.97
CA PHE A 47 -9.75 -2.52 12.95
C PHE A 47 -10.65 -1.42 13.52
N LYS A 48 -11.31 -1.66 14.67
CA LYS A 48 -12.17 -0.65 15.33
C LYS A 48 -11.42 0.58 15.83
N GLU A 49 -10.12 0.48 16.07
CA GLU A 49 -9.30 1.60 16.54
C GLU A 49 -8.95 2.58 15.41
N PHE A 50 -9.18 2.20 14.16
CA PHE A 50 -8.90 3.00 12.98
C PHE A 50 -10.21 3.34 12.26
N PRO A 51 -10.69 4.59 12.34
CA PRO A 51 -11.98 4.97 11.76
C PRO A 51 -12.14 4.64 10.27
N ALA A 52 -11.04 4.68 9.50
CA ALA A 52 -11.02 4.33 8.08
C ALA A 52 -11.25 2.83 7.81
N TYR A 53 -11.02 1.96 8.81
CA TYR A 53 -11.07 0.50 8.68
C TYR A 53 -12.09 -0.15 9.62
N ALA A 54 -12.81 0.62 10.44
CA ALA A 54 -13.73 0.10 11.44
C ALA A 54 -14.83 -0.80 10.86
N ASN A 55 -15.21 -0.60 9.59
CA ASN A 55 -16.18 -1.42 8.84
C ASN A 55 -15.65 -2.81 8.45
N LEU A 56 -14.33 -3.03 8.52
CA LEU A 56 -13.69 -4.31 8.18
C LEU A 56 -13.75 -5.32 9.33
N GLN A 57 -13.94 -4.84 10.57
CA GLN A 57 -14.04 -5.67 11.75
C GLN A 57 -15.08 -6.78 11.57
N ASP A 58 -14.64 -8.05 11.66
CA ASP A 58 -15.51 -9.24 11.60
C ASP A 58 -16.34 -9.34 10.31
N THR A 59 -15.93 -8.68 9.22
CA THR A 59 -16.65 -8.73 7.93
C THR A 59 -15.84 -9.36 6.80
N ILE A 60 -14.52 -9.52 6.98
CA ILE A 60 -13.61 -10.02 5.94
C ILE A 60 -13.82 -11.51 5.70
N TYR A 61 -14.11 -11.87 4.45
CA TYR A 61 -14.24 -13.27 4.04
C TYR A 61 -13.13 -13.69 3.07
N SER A 62 -12.82 -12.84 2.09
CA SER A 62 -11.70 -13.07 1.17
C SER A 62 -10.86 -11.81 0.98
N VAL A 63 -9.62 -12.02 0.57
CA VAL A 63 -8.64 -10.96 0.32
C VAL A 63 -7.83 -11.29 -0.93
N GLU A 64 -7.46 -10.27 -1.70
CA GLU A 64 -6.46 -10.38 -2.76
C GLU A 64 -5.44 -9.25 -2.64
N PRO A 65 -4.21 -9.43 -3.15
CA PRO A 65 -3.28 -8.31 -3.26
C PRO A 65 -3.88 -7.19 -4.10
N CYS A 66 -3.70 -5.94 -3.68
CA CYS A 66 -4.12 -4.81 -4.51
C CYS A 66 -3.41 -4.89 -5.87
N SER A 67 -4.21 -4.90 -6.93
CA SER A 67 -3.71 -4.97 -8.31
C SER A 67 -3.08 -3.64 -8.69
N ASN A 68 -1.74 -3.62 -8.71
CA ASN A 68 -0.87 -2.50 -9.08
C ASN A 68 -1.07 -1.22 -8.24
N THR A 69 -0.14 -0.97 -7.32
CA THR A 69 0.02 0.36 -6.75
C THR A 69 0.55 1.30 -7.83
N THR A 70 0.07 2.54 -7.86
CA THR A 70 0.57 3.57 -8.79
C THR A 70 1.12 4.76 -8.04
N VAL A 71 2.01 5.50 -8.71
CA VAL A 71 2.37 6.86 -8.32
C VAL A 71 2.26 7.75 -9.53
N THR A 72 1.54 8.85 -9.39
CA THR A 72 1.46 9.91 -10.39
C THR A 72 2.35 11.07 -9.98
N PHE A 73 3.25 11.46 -10.88
CA PHE A 73 4.15 12.59 -10.73
C PHE A 73 3.63 13.77 -11.55
N PHE A 74 3.78 14.98 -11.03
CA PHE A 74 3.24 16.21 -11.62
C PHE A 74 4.34 17.26 -11.74
N GLU A 75 4.45 17.85 -12.92
CA GLU A 75 5.37 18.96 -13.23
C GLU A 75 5.19 20.15 -12.27
N GLN A 76 3.96 20.43 -11.84
CA GLN A 76 3.62 21.56 -10.97
C GLN A 76 3.23 21.13 -9.55
N ASN A 77 3.18 22.11 -8.65
CA ASN A 77 2.66 21.92 -7.29
C ASN A 77 1.16 21.61 -7.33
N LEU A 78 0.63 21.06 -6.23
CA LEU A 78 -0.81 20.81 -6.04
C LEU A 78 -1.43 19.86 -7.08
N LEU A 79 -0.66 18.87 -7.55
CA LEU A 79 -1.12 17.83 -8.47
C LEU A 79 -1.61 18.38 -9.82
N ARG A 80 -0.83 19.29 -10.44
CA ARG A 80 -1.18 20.00 -11.68
C ARG A 80 -0.10 19.89 -12.75
N GLY A 81 -0.49 20.25 -13.97
CA GLY A 81 0.40 20.32 -15.14
C GLY A 81 0.59 18.96 -15.80
N THR A 82 1.66 18.86 -16.60
CA THR A 82 2.08 17.60 -17.22
C THR A 82 2.29 16.57 -16.12
N ASN A 83 1.75 15.37 -16.33
CA ASN A 83 1.85 14.32 -15.33
C ASN A 83 2.12 12.99 -15.99
N CYS A 84 2.64 12.07 -15.19
CA CYS A 84 2.81 10.70 -15.62
C CYS A 84 2.54 9.75 -14.45
N THR A 85 1.84 8.66 -14.76
CA THR A 85 1.47 7.62 -13.78
C THR A 85 2.33 6.40 -14.02
N ILE A 86 3.12 6.04 -13.01
CA ILE A 86 3.96 4.86 -13.03
C ILE A 86 3.26 3.76 -12.23
N GLN A 87 3.12 2.60 -12.84
CA GLN A 87 2.67 1.38 -12.17
C GLN A 87 3.85 0.84 -11.36
N MET A 88 3.73 0.88 -10.04
CA MET A 88 4.69 0.30 -9.09
C MET A 88 4.51 -1.21 -9.05
N ARG A 89 4.82 -1.86 -10.18
CA ARG A 89 5.04 -3.31 -10.21
C ARG A 89 6.33 -3.63 -9.45
N ALA A 90 6.47 -4.86 -8.97
CA ALA A 90 7.69 -5.29 -8.31
C ALA A 90 8.94 -4.97 -9.17
N GLY A 91 9.76 -4.02 -8.69
CA GLY A 91 11.01 -3.62 -9.33
C GLY A 91 11.09 -2.16 -9.75
N CYS A 92 12.26 -1.82 -10.30
CA CYS A 92 12.61 -0.47 -10.71
C CYS A 92 11.87 -0.01 -11.98
N GLN A 93 11.42 1.24 -11.99
CA GLN A 93 10.83 1.91 -13.16
C GLN A 93 11.52 3.25 -13.42
N ASN A 94 11.82 3.57 -14.68
CA ASN A 94 12.35 4.89 -15.02
C ASN A 94 11.24 5.95 -14.94
N LEU A 95 11.61 7.18 -14.56
CA LEU A 95 10.66 8.28 -14.61
C LEU A 95 10.31 8.57 -16.08
N CYS A 96 9.08 9.02 -16.31
CA CYS A 96 8.58 9.25 -17.64
C CYS A 96 9.34 10.42 -18.32
N PRO A 97 9.73 10.29 -19.59
CA PRO A 97 10.55 11.29 -20.28
C PRO A 97 9.94 12.70 -20.32
N GLU A 98 8.61 12.80 -20.34
CA GLU A 98 7.85 14.05 -20.40
C GLU A 98 8.08 14.99 -19.21
N LEU A 99 8.50 14.45 -18.07
CA LEU A 99 8.84 15.24 -16.88
C LEU A 99 10.32 15.65 -16.86
N ASN A 100 11.16 15.14 -17.78
CA ASN A 100 12.60 15.38 -17.84
C ASN A 100 13.29 15.27 -16.45
N ASN A 101 12.94 14.22 -15.72
CA ASN A 101 13.39 13.95 -14.36
C ASN A 101 13.03 15.01 -13.30
N ASN A 102 12.14 15.97 -13.59
CA ASN A 102 11.78 17.06 -12.70
C ASN A 102 10.27 17.10 -12.43
N PHE A 103 9.89 17.18 -11.16
CA PHE A 103 8.49 17.27 -10.75
C PHE A 103 8.39 18.06 -9.45
N ARG A 104 7.21 18.57 -9.16
CA ARG A 104 6.96 19.44 -8.00
C ARG A 104 5.92 18.89 -7.03
N SER A 105 5.12 17.94 -7.49
CA SER A 105 4.26 17.16 -6.60
C SER A 105 4.08 15.75 -7.14
N PHE A 106 3.70 14.82 -6.27
CA PHE A 106 3.36 13.46 -6.63
C PHE A 106 2.34 12.92 -5.62
N ALA A 107 1.54 11.97 -6.06
CA ALA A 107 0.56 11.27 -5.22
C ALA A 107 0.52 9.81 -5.66
N GLY A 108 0.31 8.89 -4.72
CA GLY A 108 0.33 7.47 -5.03
C GLY A 108 -0.56 6.64 -4.13
N GLN A 109 -0.82 5.42 -4.60
CA GLN A 109 -1.53 4.36 -3.87
C GLN A 109 -0.57 3.44 -3.12
N THR A 110 0.74 3.50 -3.39
CA THR A 110 1.76 2.91 -2.49
C THR A 110 2.03 3.90 -1.38
N ASP A 111 2.41 3.45 -0.18
CA ASP A 111 2.67 4.34 0.97
C ASP A 111 3.97 5.12 0.83
N CYS A 112 4.94 4.56 0.09
CA CYS A 112 6.27 5.13 -0.06
C CYS A 112 6.86 4.84 -1.43
N VAL A 113 7.52 5.85 -1.99
CA VAL A 113 8.29 5.73 -3.23
C VAL A 113 9.75 6.06 -2.97
N LYS A 114 10.63 5.17 -3.40
CA LYS A 114 12.06 5.38 -3.38
C LYS A 114 12.48 5.97 -4.71
N MET A 115 13.11 7.13 -4.66
CA MET A 115 13.47 7.91 -5.83
C MET A 115 14.99 7.92 -5.98
N TRP A 116 15.46 7.67 -7.20
CA TRP A 116 16.87 7.55 -7.53
C TRP A 116 17.32 8.68 -8.45
N THR A 117 18.54 9.18 -8.24
CA THR A 117 19.10 10.25 -9.06
C THR A 117 19.44 9.81 -10.48
N GLU A 118 19.63 8.51 -10.72
CA GLU A 118 19.95 7.94 -12.02
C GLU A 118 18.89 6.95 -12.50
N ALA A 119 18.90 6.65 -13.80
CA ALA A 119 18.02 5.66 -14.40
C ALA A 119 18.36 4.24 -13.90
N ASN A 120 17.38 3.34 -13.97
CA ASN A 120 17.48 1.93 -13.58
C ASN A 120 17.89 1.73 -12.11
N CYS A 121 17.42 2.61 -11.23
CA CYS A 121 17.56 2.55 -9.76
C CYS A 121 19.02 2.51 -9.32
N LYS A 122 19.79 3.48 -9.83
CA LYS A 122 21.21 3.66 -9.55
C LYS A 122 21.47 5.03 -8.92
N GLY A 123 22.67 5.18 -8.38
CA GLY A 123 23.13 6.42 -7.77
C GLY A 123 22.54 6.63 -6.38
N ARG A 124 22.33 7.90 -6.00
CA ARG A 124 21.79 8.26 -4.69
C ARG A 124 20.28 8.05 -4.68
N SER A 125 19.76 7.49 -3.59
CA SER A 125 18.31 7.34 -3.38
C SER A 125 17.84 8.04 -2.11
N ASN A 126 16.58 8.45 -2.10
CA ASN A 126 15.84 8.81 -0.89
C ASN A 126 14.43 8.21 -0.95
N ASN A 127 13.86 7.96 0.22
CA ASN A 127 12.50 7.43 0.36
C ASN A 127 11.56 8.57 0.72
N TYR A 128 10.42 8.63 0.05
CA TYR A 128 9.40 9.64 0.30
C TYR A 128 8.03 9.00 0.48
N PRO A 129 7.25 9.42 1.50
CA PRO A 129 5.86 9.05 1.55
C PRO A 129 5.14 9.63 0.33
N THR A 130 4.17 8.90 -0.22
CA THR A 130 3.32 9.33 -1.34
C THR A 130 2.11 10.17 -0.92
N PHE A 131 1.94 10.31 0.40
CA PHE A 131 1.01 11.23 1.05
C PHE A 131 1.67 12.51 1.59
N PRO A 132 2.70 13.12 0.96
CA PRO A 132 3.26 14.33 1.52
C PRO A 132 2.20 15.44 1.46
N PRO A 133 2.16 16.34 2.45
CA PRO A 133 1.21 17.45 2.42
C PRO A 133 1.42 18.20 1.10
N ALA A 134 0.30 18.53 0.42
CA ALA A 134 0.21 19.13 -0.92
C ALA A 134 0.96 20.48 -1.11
N ASN A 135 1.80 20.86 -0.14
CA ASN A 135 2.35 22.19 0.08
C ASN A 135 3.88 22.21 -0.06
N SER A 136 4.53 21.15 -0.56
CA SER A 136 5.98 21.17 -0.79
C SER A 136 6.32 22.19 -1.89
N ARG A 137 6.88 23.35 -1.53
CA ARG A 137 7.38 24.35 -2.49
C ARG A 137 8.66 23.91 -3.21
N PHE A 138 9.14 22.70 -2.96
CA PHE A 138 10.42 22.20 -3.41
C PHE A 138 10.24 21.40 -4.71
N GLY A 139 11.06 21.72 -5.71
CA GLY A 139 11.19 20.89 -6.91
C GLY A 139 12.04 19.67 -6.58
N TRP A 140 11.62 18.52 -7.09
CA TRP A 140 12.29 17.25 -6.92
C TRP A 140 12.94 16.83 -8.23
N THR A 141 14.01 16.04 -8.13
CA THR A 141 14.66 15.45 -9.29
C THR A 141 14.87 13.96 -9.06
N ALA A 142 14.30 13.13 -9.95
CA ALA A 142 14.48 11.69 -9.94
C ALA A 142 14.47 11.15 -11.36
N ALA A 143 15.34 10.19 -11.66
CA ALA A 143 15.43 9.55 -12.97
C ALA A 143 14.81 8.15 -12.99
N SER A 144 14.67 7.52 -11.83
CA SER A 144 13.92 6.28 -11.67
C SER A 144 13.36 6.15 -10.26
N VAL A 145 12.36 5.29 -10.12
CA VAL A 145 11.58 5.09 -8.91
C VAL A 145 11.30 3.61 -8.70
N GLU A 146 11.19 3.20 -7.45
CA GLU A 146 10.69 1.89 -7.07
C GLU A 146 9.82 2.03 -5.81
N ASP A 147 8.94 1.07 -5.60
CA ASP A 147 8.21 0.98 -4.35
C ASP A 147 9.21 0.76 -3.19
N CYS A 148 9.19 1.60 -2.15
CA CYS A 148 10.04 1.42 -0.98
C CYS A 148 9.86 0.03 -0.36
N VAL A 149 8.62 -0.46 -0.44
CA VAL A 149 8.15 -1.67 0.22
C VAL A 149 8.63 -2.92 -0.52
N ALA A 150 9.04 -2.85 -1.79
CA ALA A 150 9.73 -3.97 -2.46
C ALA A 150 11.09 -4.30 -1.81
N THR A 151 11.67 -3.34 -1.07
CA THR A 151 12.94 -3.52 -0.34
C THR A 151 12.80 -3.71 1.17
N ASP A 152 11.59 -3.59 1.74
CA ASP A 152 11.35 -3.92 3.15
C ASP A 152 11.32 -5.44 3.32
N GLY A 153 12.33 -5.94 4.02
CA GLY A 153 12.53 -7.36 4.32
C GLY A 153 11.31 -8.02 4.95
N ASP A 154 11.28 -9.35 4.84
CA ASP A 154 10.22 -10.20 5.38
C ASP A 154 9.91 -9.84 6.85
N LYS A 155 8.72 -9.27 7.10
CA LYS A 155 8.17 -9.04 8.44
C LYS A 155 7.16 -10.14 8.79
N SER A 156 7.39 -11.37 8.32
CA SER A 156 6.63 -12.55 8.72
C SER A 156 6.50 -12.57 10.24
N LEU A 157 5.24 -12.61 10.70
CA LEU A 157 4.78 -12.74 12.09
C LEU A 157 5.90 -12.82 13.14
N THR A 158 6.20 -11.70 13.79
CA THR A 158 7.05 -11.72 14.99
C THR A 158 6.34 -12.36 16.20
N ARG A 159 5.05 -12.72 16.07
CA ARG A 159 4.26 -13.33 17.13
C ARG A 159 3.40 -14.48 16.58
N PRO A 160 3.34 -15.64 17.28
CA PRO A 160 2.44 -16.72 16.89
C PRO A 160 0.98 -16.24 16.94
N LEU A 161 0.22 -16.57 15.89
CA LEU A 161 -1.23 -16.38 15.83
C LEU A 161 -1.87 -17.10 17.02
N ASN A 162 -2.25 -16.34 18.05
CA ASN A 162 -2.89 -16.88 19.23
C ASN A 162 -4.39 -17.02 18.95
N VAL A 163 -4.72 -17.93 18.03
CA VAL A 163 -6.10 -18.24 17.66
C VAL A 163 -6.76 -18.94 18.84
N ARG A 164 -7.35 -18.15 19.75
CA ARG A 164 -8.29 -18.72 20.73
C ARG A 164 -9.52 -19.15 19.96
N ARG A 165 -9.58 -20.46 19.69
CA ARG A 165 -10.76 -21.14 19.16
C ARG A 165 -11.99 -20.62 19.93
N PRO A 166 -13.05 -20.12 19.27
CA PRO A 166 -14.31 -19.89 19.95
C PRO A 166 -14.66 -21.21 20.63
N THR A 167 -14.78 -21.20 21.96
CA THR A 167 -15.35 -22.32 22.69
C THR A 167 -16.76 -22.48 22.14
N THR A 168 -16.92 -23.45 21.23
CA THR A 168 -18.22 -23.96 20.82
C THR A 168 -18.97 -24.27 22.09
N GLY A 169 -19.99 -23.44 22.37
CA GLY A 169 -20.98 -23.74 23.38
C GLY A 169 -21.58 -25.09 23.04
N LEU A 170 -21.19 -26.10 23.82
CA LEU A 170 -21.83 -27.40 23.86
C LEU A 170 -22.75 -27.36 25.08
N ALA A 171 -24.04 -27.28 24.78
CA ALA A 171 -25.22 -27.54 25.61
C ALA A 171 -25.43 -26.67 26.86
#